data_AF-A0A260ZK54-F1
#
_entry.id   AF-A0A260ZK54-F1
#
_cell.length_a   1.000
_cell.length_b   1.000
_cell.length_c   1.000
_cell.angle_alpha   90.00
_cell.angle_beta   90.00
_cell.angle_gamma   90.00
#
_symmetry.space_group_name_H-M   'P 1'
#
loop_
_entity.id
_entity.type
_entity.pdbx_description
1 polymer ?
#
loop_
_entity_poly.entity_id
_entity_poly.type
_entity_poly.pdbx_seq_one_letter_code
_entity_poly.pdbx_strand_id
1 'polypeptide(L)'
;RSNVPTDNDTHCHVLCTIDSCRYRVEEREEVSPPSPRHQGQQQYLSRKVNTHCEELNHTYAKRAVFHYSSLRFSHHQFHSQFSMFFRRMTTPSTQLSYLASKCVALYMDPNKRLQLYRRCPSFSSAHKNEAMRIRDLKVRPDNFEINGTVNRLAVITQYTDTPNPRSVVLDNAKDGIQEHVDIYGLPPKRTKDEAENVQADNAMVTSVKESIARMGQDGAKPGNRIRIERLKLKAEAYNMRINNIPPPFRPYLQLTILAGESVKIERVVYYREFGIAKEYIENMVFGNKTIQVEHLQIGGDSYLFDWGNNHGIQHGPPRHEPLFAYTPRADSVKPLLSIGNLEVGILKVTGILTNALASLRPILSQTPLKTLKAVSYQKTFAEDPIVNTTQFLQIANSTPINELSNRSNYRIHIVSASKQADYDLIDLVNEWKKREIRIGTYYSMGTTEKTVEDIFIDFREIPGSKLGENAESILTAFPECIIIPMGNDTELNVYCNEPDEEEKEYCRFQIIVKMKWQQRGYARAIE
;
A
#
# COMPACT_ATOMS: atom_id res chain seq x y z
N ARG A 1 36.87 -4.47 -50.16
CA ARG A 1 36.99 -5.42 -49.04
C ARG A 1 35.67 -5.32 -48.26
N SER A 2 34.58 -5.98 -48.68
CA SER A 2 34.14 -7.35 -48.33
C SER A 2 34.16 -7.62 -46.82
N ASN A 3 33.20 -8.23 -46.14
CA ASN A 3 31.81 -8.67 -46.34
C ASN A 3 31.34 -9.00 -44.89
N VAL A 4 30.05 -8.88 -44.60
CA VAL A 4 29.35 -9.49 -43.42
C VAL A 4 28.70 -10.82 -43.91
N PRO A 5 28.23 -11.84 -43.13
CA PRO A 5 27.99 -12.02 -41.66
C PRO A 5 28.45 -13.38 -41.03
N THR A 6 28.24 -13.57 -39.70
CA THR A 6 27.31 -14.58 -39.09
C THR A 6 27.30 -14.56 -37.54
N ASP A 7 26.11 -14.75 -36.97
CA ASP A 7 25.71 -14.89 -35.56
C ASP A 7 26.28 -16.11 -34.80
N ASN A 8 26.41 -16.00 -33.46
CA ASN A 8 25.52 -16.64 -32.44
C ASN A 8 26.15 -16.71 -31.03
N ASP A 9 25.34 -16.29 -30.04
CA ASP A 9 25.16 -16.77 -28.66
C ASP A 9 26.34 -17.26 -27.78
N THR A 10 26.54 -16.60 -26.63
CA THR A 10 26.13 -17.14 -25.31
C THR A 10 26.43 -16.17 -24.16
N HIS A 11 25.40 -15.85 -23.38
CA HIS A 11 25.47 -15.23 -22.06
C HIS A 11 26.03 -16.20 -21.01
N CYS A 12 26.95 -15.73 -20.16
CA CYS A 12 27.26 -16.37 -18.88
C CYS A 12 27.42 -15.33 -17.77
N HIS A 13 26.55 -15.47 -16.75
CA HIS A 13 26.53 -14.74 -15.50
C HIS A 13 27.78 -14.99 -14.65
N VAL A 14 28.37 -13.93 -14.08
CA VAL A 14 29.39 -14.03 -13.03
C VAL A 14 28.72 -13.83 -11.66
N LEU A 15 28.69 -14.92 -10.89
CA LEU A 15 28.39 -14.98 -9.47
C LEU A 15 29.63 -14.53 -8.67
N CYS A 16 29.50 -13.52 -7.81
CA CYS A 16 30.49 -13.22 -6.78
C CYS A 16 30.06 -13.86 -5.44
N THR A 17 30.81 -14.88 -5.06
CA THR A 17 30.88 -15.50 -3.73
C THR A 17 31.69 -14.62 -2.77
N ILE A 18 31.18 -14.38 -1.56
CA ILE A 18 32.00 -13.97 -0.41
C ILE A 18 31.65 -14.91 0.73
N ASP A 19 32.64 -15.68 1.15
CA ASP A 19 32.61 -16.56 2.31
C ASP A 19 33.75 -16.20 3.25
N SER A 20 33.57 -16.52 4.53
CA SER A 20 34.54 -16.56 5.64
C SER A 20 34.59 -15.41 6.66
N CYS A 21 33.93 -15.66 7.80
CA CYS A 21 34.49 -15.36 9.12
C CYS A 21 34.41 -16.65 9.96
N ARG A 22 35.56 -17.34 10.09
CA ARG A 22 35.77 -18.49 10.97
C ARG A 22 36.00 -18.00 12.40
N TYR A 23 35.19 -18.45 13.36
CA TYR A 23 35.61 -18.48 14.76
C TYR A 23 36.05 -19.91 15.10
N ARG A 24 37.31 -20.01 15.51
CA ARG A 24 38.03 -21.20 15.97
C ARG A 24 37.77 -21.29 17.49
N VAL A 25 37.18 -22.39 17.97
CA VAL A 25 37.19 -22.73 19.40
C VAL A 25 38.09 -23.93 19.54
N GLU A 26 39.20 -23.73 20.23
CA GLU A 26 40.18 -24.77 20.58
C GLU A 26 39.58 -25.69 21.66
N GLU A 27 39.75 -26.99 21.44
CA GLU A 27 39.56 -28.05 22.43
C GLU A 27 40.55 -27.85 23.59
N ARG A 28 40.05 -27.93 24.83
CA ARG A 28 40.85 -28.32 26.00
C ARG A 28 40.06 -29.27 26.90
N GLU A 29 40.56 -30.51 26.87
CA GLU A 29 40.82 -31.43 27.97
C GLU A 29 39.75 -31.73 29.03
N GLU A 30 39.46 -33.04 29.09
CA GLU A 30 38.78 -33.79 30.14
C GLU A 30 39.39 -33.55 31.54
N VAL A 31 38.52 -33.38 32.55
CA VAL A 31 38.85 -33.70 33.94
C VAL A 31 37.66 -34.45 34.56
N SER A 32 37.94 -35.64 35.08
CA SER A 32 37.01 -36.59 35.72
C SER A 32 36.47 -36.11 37.09
N PRO A 33 35.45 -36.77 37.69
CA PRO A 33 34.59 -36.18 38.73
C PRO A 33 35.09 -36.43 40.17
N PRO A 34 34.66 -35.63 41.17
CA PRO A 34 34.87 -35.99 42.56
C PRO A 34 33.72 -36.83 43.16
N SER A 35 34.17 -37.73 44.04
CA SER A 35 33.53 -38.82 44.80
C SER A 35 32.50 -38.35 45.88
N PRO A 36 31.59 -39.23 46.37
CA PRO A 36 30.42 -38.85 47.15
C PRO A 36 30.75 -38.71 48.64
N ARG A 37 30.92 -37.46 49.09
CA ARG A 37 30.69 -37.08 50.49
C ARG A 37 30.01 -35.73 50.47
N HIS A 38 28.69 -35.72 50.55
CA HIS A 38 27.82 -34.67 51.14
C HIS A 38 26.34 -34.99 50.84
N GLN A 39 25.88 -36.19 51.22
CA GLN A 39 24.45 -36.54 51.22
C GLN A 39 23.80 -36.42 52.62
N GLY A 40 24.51 -35.88 53.61
CA GLY A 40 24.00 -35.72 54.98
C GLY A 40 23.51 -34.32 55.37
N GLN A 41 23.67 -33.29 54.52
CA GLN A 41 23.37 -31.89 54.88
C GLN A 41 22.33 -31.17 54.01
N GLN A 42 21.80 -31.81 52.95
CA GLN A 42 20.73 -31.21 52.12
C GLN A 42 19.29 -31.58 52.56
N GLN A 43 19.10 -32.56 53.46
CA GLN A 43 17.75 -32.92 53.96
C GLN A 43 17.26 -32.09 55.17
N TYR A 44 18.10 -31.27 55.78
CA TYR A 44 17.70 -30.42 56.93
C TYR A 44 17.31 -28.98 56.53
N LEU A 45 17.68 -28.52 55.32
CA LEU A 45 17.35 -27.18 54.80
C LEU A 45 16.07 -27.14 53.94
N SER A 46 15.60 -28.28 53.38
CA SER A 46 14.32 -28.35 52.65
C SER A 46 13.06 -28.39 53.53
N ARG A 47 13.18 -28.53 54.87
CA ARG A 47 12.03 -28.51 55.80
C ARG A 47 11.76 -27.17 56.49
N LYS A 48 12.61 -26.14 56.30
CA LYS A 48 12.41 -24.80 56.88
C LYS A 48 12.02 -23.71 55.87
N VAL A 49 12.02 -24.01 54.57
CA VAL A 49 11.57 -23.06 53.52
C VAL A 49 10.11 -23.31 53.10
N ASN A 50 9.56 -24.50 53.35
CA ASN A 50 8.16 -24.83 53.02
C ASN A 50 7.10 -24.38 54.05
N THR A 51 7.50 -23.89 55.23
CA THR A 51 6.55 -23.40 56.25
C THR A 51 6.44 -21.87 56.34
N HIS A 52 7.03 -21.13 55.40
CA HIS A 52 6.86 -19.67 55.31
C HIS A 52 6.21 -19.18 53.99
N CYS A 53 5.95 -20.09 53.05
CA CYS A 53 5.26 -19.78 51.78
C CYS A 53 3.76 -20.13 51.78
N GLU A 54 3.24 -20.84 52.80
CA GLU A 54 1.82 -21.20 52.88
C GLU A 54 0.97 -20.24 53.74
N GLU A 55 1.58 -19.38 54.57
CA GLU A 55 0.83 -18.39 55.38
C GLU A 55 0.63 -17.03 54.71
N LEU A 56 1.32 -16.72 53.60
CA LEU A 56 1.13 -15.47 52.85
C LEU A 56 0.08 -15.58 51.72
N ASN A 57 -0.32 -16.79 51.33
CA ASN A 57 -1.28 -17.02 50.25
C ASN A 57 -2.75 -17.06 50.70
N HIS A 58 -3.03 -17.03 52.01
CA HIS A 58 -4.39 -17.17 52.53
C HIS A 58 -5.11 -15.86 52.88
N THR A 59 -4.44 -14.71 52.82
CA THR A 59 -5.00 -13.40 53.22
C THR A 59 -5.35 -12.46 52.06
N TYR A 60 -4.97 -12.77 50.81
CA TYR A 60 -5.25 -11.94 49.63
C TYR A 60 -6.25 -12.54 48.62
N ALA A 61 -6.77 -13.75 48.85
CA ALA A 61 -7.66 -14.44 47.91
C ALA A 61 -9.18 -14.20 48.13
N LYS A 62 -9.58 -13.17 48.88
CA LYS A 62 -11.01 -12.83 49.10
C LYS A 62 -11.29 -11.33 48.96
N ARG A 63 -11.06 -10.76 47.76
CA ARG A 63 -11.80 -9.59 47.22
C ARG A 63 -11.26 -9.20 45.83
N ALA A 64 -11.71 -9.89 44.79
CA ALA A 64 -11.59 -9.40 43.41
C ALA A 64 -12.61 -10.12 42.50
N VAL A 65 -13.90 -9.95 42.80
CA VAL A 65 -14.94 -10.05 41.76
C VAL A 65 -14.88 -8.71 41.02
N PHE A 66 -14.04 -8.61 40.00
CA PHE A 66 -14.07 -7.48 39.08
C PHE A 66 -15.02 -7.83 37.93
N HIS A 67 -16.22 -7.28 38.00
CA HIS A 67 -17.04 -7.01 36.83
C HIS A 67 -16.18 -6.26 35.80
N TYR A 68 -16.04 -6.82 34.60
CA TYR A 68 -15.53 -6.11 33.42
C TYR A 68 -16.50 -4.96 33.08
N SER A 69 -16.31 -3.83 33.76
CA SER A 69 -16.84 -2.55 33.34
C SER A 69 -15.83 -1.93 32.39
N SER A 70 -16.34 -1.46 31.25
CA SER A 70 -15.61 -0.77 30.19
C SER A 70 -14.74 0.36 30.75
N LEU A 71 -13.44 0.07 30.94
CA LEU A 71 -12.43 1.08 31.18
C LEU A 71 -12.11 1.73 29.84
N ARG A 72 -12.76 2.87 29.57
CA ARG A 72 -12.28 3.82 28.54
C ARG A 72 -10.88 4.29 28.95
N PHE A 73 -9.84 3.67 28.41
CA PHE A 73 -8.47 4.14 28.55
C PHE A 73 -8.30 5.42 27.73
N SER A 74 -7.96 6.53 28.39
CA SER A 74 -7.89 7.85 27.78
C SER A 74 -6.66 8.02 26.87
N HIS A 75 -6.80 8.91 25.88
CA HIS A 75 -5.76 9.39 24.95
C HIS A 75 -4.45 9.84 25.67
N HIS A 76 -4.56 10.21 26.95
CA HIS A 76 -3.48 10.77 27.76
C HIS A 76 -2.37 9.77 28.12
N GLN A 77 -2.70 8.49 28.35
CA GLN A 77 -1.68 7.46 28.63
C GLN A 77 -0.92 7.04 27.37
N PHE A 78 -1.57 7.08 26.20
CA PHE A 78 -0.91 6.84 24.91
C PHE A 78 0.12 7.94 24.63
N HIS A 79 -0.30 9.20 24.81
CA HIS A 79 0.58 10.34 24.70
C HIS A 79 1.77 10.25 25.66
N SER A 80 1.61 9.70 26.88
CA SER A 80 2.71 9.54 27.84
C SER A 80 3.76 8.51 27.41
N GLN A 81 3.35 7.32 26.96
CA GLN A 81 4.30 6.28 26.56
C GLN A 81 4.96 6.61 25.21
N PHE A 82 4.21 7.20 24.27
CA PHE A 82 4.82 7.68 23.02
C PHE A 82 5.60 8.99 23.18
N SER A 83 5.27 9.83 24.17
CA SER A 83 6.05 11.03 24.52
C SER A 83 7.40 10.66 25.14
N MET A 84 7.54 9.50 25.80
CA MET A 84 8.84 9.05 26.32
C MET A 84 9.84 8.70 25.22
N PHE A 85 9.39 8.44 23.98
CA PHE A 85 10.29 8.18 22.85
C PHE A 85 11.14 9.39 22.43
N PHE A 86 10.78 10.61 22.85
CA PHE A 86 11.44 11.83 22.41
C PHE A 86 11.80 12.65 23.63
N ARG A 87 13.09 12.62 24.01
CA ARG A 87 13.65 13.51 25.03
C ARG A 87 13.19 14.95 24.72
N ARG A 88 12.39 15.52 25.62
CA ARG A 88 12.14 16.96 25.64
C ARG A 88 13.47 17.66 25.89
N MET A 89 13.81 18.63 25.06
CA MET A 89 14.89 19.56 25.38
C MET A 89 14.40 20.43 26.54
N THR A 90 15.02 20.30 27.71
CA THR A 90 14.73 21.09 28.93
C THR A 90 15.67 22.28 29.10
N THR A 91 16.50 22.59 28.10
CA THR A 91 17.32 23.80 28.11
C THR A 91 16.48 25.01 27.66
N PRO A 92 16.53 26.14 28.38
CA PRO A 92 15.84 27.37 27.98
C PRO A 92 16.57 27.92 26.75
N SER A 93 16.18 27.44 25.57
CA SER A 93 16.57 28.05 24.31
C SER A 93 15.56 29.16 24.02
N THR A 94 16.07 30.33 23.63
CA THR A 94 15.28 31.45 23.13
C THR A 94 14.35 30.89 22.04
N GLN A 95 13.05 30.86 22.30
CA GLN A 95 12.09 30.27 21.38
C GLN A 95 12.10 31.07 20.07
N LEU A 96 12.07 30.38 18.93
CA LEU A 96 11.84 31.03 17.64
C LEU A 96 10.55 31.84 17.72
N SER A 97 10.57 33.06 17.19
CA SER A 97 9.35 33.85 17.04
C SER A 97 8.32 33.06 16.20
N TYR A 98 7.04 33.37 16.37
CA TYR A 98 5.99 32.74 15.57
C TYR A 98 6.21 32.95 14.07
N LEU A 99 6.65 34.15 13.65
CA LEU A 99 6.96 34.45 12.26
C LEU A 99 8.10 33.58 11.71
N ALA A 100 9.19 33.42 12.47
CA ALA A 100 10.28 32.54 12.08
C ALA A 100 9.81 31.07 12.02
N SER A 101 9.02 30.63 13.00
CA SER A 101 8.44 29.29 13.05
C SER A 101 7.50 29.02 11.86
N LYS A 102 6.75 30.03 11.41
CA LYS A 102 5.91 29.95 10.21
C LYS A 102 6.74 29.73 8.95
N CYS A 103 7.81 30.52 8.74
CA CYS A 103 8.72 30.32 7.62
C CYS A 103 9.35 28.91 7.66
N VAL A 104 9.82 28.47 8.83
CA VAL A 104 10.36 27.11 9.00
C VAL A 104 9.31 26.06 8.64
N ALA A 105 8.08 26.20 9.11
CA ALA A 105 7.00 25.25 8.80
C ALA A 105 6.73 25.16 7.29
N LEU A 106 6.68 26.28 6.57
CA LEU A 106 6.33 26.32 5.15
C LEU A 106 7.38 25.67 4.24
N TYR A 107 8.68 25.81 4.56
CA TYR A 107 9.76 25.43 3.65
C TYR A 107 10.61 24.24 4.13
N MET A 108 10.43 23.78 5.37
CA MET A 108 11.15 22.61 5.88
C MET A 108 10.64 21.33 5.23
N ASP A 109 11.58 20.44 4.91
CA ASP A 109 11.30 19.07 4.50
C ASP A 109 10.26 18.40 5.45
N PRO A 110 9.19 17.77 4.92
CA PRO A 110 8.11 17.22 5.74
C PRO A 110 8.57 16.27 6.85
N ASN A 111 9.53 15.38 6.55
CA ASN A 111 10.03 14.41 7.52
C ASN A 111 10.80 15.12 8.65
N LYS A 112 11.64 16.10 8.33
CA LYS A 112 12.29 16.96 9.34
C LYS A 112 11.29 17.79 10.13
N ARG A 113 10.25 18.31 9.48
CA ARG A 113 9.18 19.10 10.11
C ARG A 113 8.40 18.28 11.14
N LEU A 114 8.05 17.03 10.81
CA LEU A 114 7.41 16.10 11.73
C LEU A 114 8.32 15.78 12.94
N GLN A 115 9.61 15.57 12.70
CA GLN A 115 10.58 15.38 13.78
C GLN A 115 10.70 16.61 14.70
N LEU A 116 10.69 17.82 14.13
CA LEU A 116 10.75 19.07 14.90
C LEU A 116 9.48 19.25 15.74
N TYR A 117 8.31 19.04 15.14
CA TYR A 117 7.01 19.09 15.81
C TYR A 117 6.96 18.18 17.04
N ARG A 118 7.52 16.96 16.95
CA ARG A 118 7.56 16.01 18.07
C ARG A 118 8.48 16.44 19.21
N ARG A 119 9.59 17.11 18.90
CA ARG A 119 10.61 17.48 19.89
C ARG A 119 10.37 18.85 20.53
N CYS A 120 9.67 19.74 19.83
CA CYS A 120 9.50 21.15 20.22
C CYS A 120 8.02 21.54 20.32
N PRO A 121 7.40 21.49 21.52
CA PRO A 121 5.99 21.86 21.71
C PRO A 121 5.66 23.30 21.25
N SER A 122 6.60 24.24 21.36
CA SER A 122 6.43 25.62 20.90
C SER A 122 6.20 25.73 19.38
N PHE A 123 6.70 24.77 18.59
CA PHE A 123 6.51 24.73 17.13
C PHE A 123 5.11 24.21 16.72
N SER A 124 4.35 23.64 17.65
CA SER A 124 3.03 23.02 17.40
C SER A 124 2.05 23.96 16.68
N SER A 125 1.99 25.22 17.09
CA SER A 125 1.09 26.21 16.48
C SER A 125 1.43 26.46 15.02
N ALA A 126 2.70 26.70 14.69
CA ALA A 126 3.14 26.90 13.32
C ALA A 126 2.96 25.63 12.48
N HIS A 127 3.30 24.46 13.03
CA HIS A 127 3.09 23.18 12.35
C HIS A 127 1.62 22.97 11.97
N LYS A 128 0.67 23.20 12.87
CA LYS A 128 -0.75 22.92 12.63
C LYS A 128 -1.46 23.92 11.72
N ASN A 129 -0.96 25.15 11.63
CA ASN A 129 -1.62 26.22 10.89
C ASN A 129 -1.04 26.42 9.48
N GLU A 130 0.24 26.11 9.27
CA GLU A 130 0.86 26.24 7.96
C GLU A 130 0.69 24.95 7.14
N ALA A 131 0.40 25.09 5.84
CA ALA A 131 0.26 23.94 4.95
C ALA A 131 1.54 23.09 4.93
N MET A 132 1.38 21.76 4.94
CA MET A 132 2.50 20.83 4.74
C MET A 132 2.56 20.42 3.27
N ARG A 133 3.67 20.74 2.59
CA ARG A 133 3.90 20.42 1.18
C ARG A 133 4.68 19.12 1.04
N ILE A 134 4.05 18.12 0.45
CA ILE A 134 4.64 16.81 0.19
C ILE A 134 4.73 16.64 -1.33
N ARG A 135 5.91 16.25 -1.83
CA ARG A 135 6.08 15.95 -3.24
C ARG A 135 5.44 14.60 -3.57
N ASP A 136 5.84 13.57 -2.82
CA ASP A 136 5.40 12.20 -3.05
C ASP A 136 4.82 11.62 -1.76
N LEU A 137 3.52 11.35 -1.76
CA LEU A 137 2.85 10.63 -0.68
C LEU A 137 2.29 9.33 -1.23
N LYS A 138 2.78 8.19 -0.73
CA LYS A 138 2.20 6.88 -1.04
C LYS A 138 1.55 6.33 0.21
N VAL A 139 0.25 6.02 0.15
CA VAL A 139 -0.46 5.34 1.22
C VAL A 139 -0.80 3.93 0.77
N ARG A 140 -0.09 2.97 1.37
CA ARG A 140 -0.19 1.55 1.09
C ARG A 140 -0.97 0.85 2.20
N PRO A 141 -1.40 -0.40 1.99
CA PRO A 141 -2.07 -1.16 3.05
C PRO A 141 -1.22 -1.35 4.31
N ASP A 142 0.10 -1.44 4.11
CA ASP A 142 1.07 -1.84 5.12
C ASP A 142 1.94 -0.69 5.65
N ASN A 143 2.02 0.41 4.90
CA ASN A 143 2.92 1.51 5.20
C ASN A 143 2.47 2.80 4.51
N PHE A 144 3.10 3.91 4.90
CA PHE A 144 3.05 5.13 4.12
C PHE A 144 4.46 5.65 3.86
N GLU A 145 4.64 6.33 2.74
CA GLU A 145 5.92 6.87 2.29
C GLU A 145 5.78 8.36 1.97
N ILE A 146 6.66 9.17 2.57
CA ILE A 146 6.69 10.62 2.38
C ILE A 146 8.04 10.99 1.80
N ASN A 147 8.07 11.47 0.55
CA ASN A 147 9.29 11.86 -0.17
C ASN A 147 10.40 10.80 -0.06
N GLY A 148 10.05 9.52 -0.28
CA GLY A 148 10.97 8.37 -0.17
C GLY A 148 11.26 7.86 1.25
N THR A 149 10.74 8.52 2.31
CA THR A 149 10.85 8.02 3.68
C THR A 149 9.66 7.09 4.00
N VAL A 150 9.93 5.80 4.15
CA VAL A 150 8.91 4.78 4.43
C VAL A 150 8.70 4.66 5.94
N ASN A 151 7.46 4.74 6.39
CA ASN A 151 7.05 4.54 7.76
C ASN A 151 6.17 3.29 7.84
N ARG A 152 6.62 2.28 8.59
CA ARG A 152 5.92 1.01 8.76
C ARG A 152 5.57 0.79 10.22
N LEU A 153 4.35 0.32 10.46
CA LEU A 153 3.87 -0.04 11.79
C LEU A 153 3.49 -1.51 11.80
N ALA A 154 4.04 -2.27 12.75
CA ALA A 154 3.76 -3.69 12.85
C ALA A 154 3.96 -4.21 14.28
N VAL A 155 3.32 -5.34 14.59
CA VAL A 155 3.48 -6.09 15.82
C VAL A 155 4.52 -7.17 15.60
N ILE A 156 5.61 -7.11 16.37
CA ILE A 156 6.65 -8.14 16.41
C ILE A 156 6.52 -8.96 17.69
N THR A 157 6.98 -10.21 17.64
CA THR A 157 6.93 -11.11 18.80
C THR A 157 8.32 -11.33 19.37
N GLN A 158 8.48 -11.20 20.69
CA GLN A 158 9.73 -11.49 21.37
C GLN A 158 9.50 -12.46 22.52
N TYR A 159 10.11 -13.65 22.42
CA TYR A 159 10.09 -14.66 23.48
C TYR A 159 10.90 -14.17 24.68
N THR A 160 10.38 -14.39 25.89
CA THR A 160 11.00 -13.86 27.12
C THR A 160 12.01 -14.84 27.71
N ASP A 161 11.72 -16.13 27.63
CA ASP A 161 12.45 -17.16 28.36
C ASP A 161 13.37 -17.96 27.44
N THR A 162 13.15 -17.88 26.12
CA THR A 162 13.91 -18.58 25.09
C THR A 162 14.21 -17.66 23.91
N PRO A 163 15.24 -17.97 23.11
CA PRO A 163 15.44 -17.29 21.83
C PRO A 163 14.22 -17.43 20.92
N ASN A 164 13.97 -16.42 20.10
CA ASN A 164 12.88 -16.47 19.12
C ASN A 164 13.04 -17.69 18.20
N PRO A 165 11.96 -18.48 17.98
CA PRO A 165 11.93 -19.50 16.94
C PRO A 165 12.31 -18.93 15.58
N ARG A 166 12.84 -19.77 14.69
CA ARG A 166 13.44 -19.28 13.43
C ARG A 166 12.39 -18.61 12.53
N SER A 167 11.18 -19.13 12.49
CA SER A 167 10.03 -18.50 11.83
C SER A 167 9.74 -17.11 12.36
N VAL A 168 9.79 -16.90 13.68
CA VAL A 168 9.55 -15.59 14.34
C VAL A 168 10.68 -14.60 14.06
N VAL A 169 11.94 -15.06 14.03
CA VAL A 169 13.07 -14.21 13.62
C VAL A 169 12.87 -13.71 12.20
N LEU A 170 12.47 -14.59 11.28
CA LEU A 170 12.20 -14.23 9.89
C LEU A 170 10.98 -13.31 9.74
N ASP A 171 9.93 -13.55 10.51
CA ASP A 171 8.72 -12.72 10.47
C ASP A 171 8.98 -11.32 11.04
N ASN A 172 9.69 -11.20 12.15
CA ASN A 172 10.11 -9.90 12.70
C ASN A 172 11.09 -9.15 11.79
N ALA A 173 11.97 -9.88 11.08
CA ALA A 173 12.87 -9.28 10.08
C ALA A 173 12.10 -8.80 8.83
N LYS A 174 10.91 -9.36 8.57
CA LYS A 174 9.93 -8.89 7.58
C LYS A 174 8.93 -7.91 8.20
N ASP A 175 9.39 -7.12 9.17
CA ASP A 175 8.66 -6.12 9.92
C ASP A 175 7.57 -6.63 10.89
N GLY A 176 7.14 -7.89 10.83
CA GLY A 176 6.12 -8.46 11.72
C GLY A 176 4.70 -8.39 11.17
N ILE A 177 3.71 -8.39 12.07
CA ILE A 177 2.29 -8.44 11.72
C ILE A 177 1.73 -7.01 11.63
N GLN A 178 1.24 -6.61 10.46
CA GLN A 178 0.74 -5.25 10.21
C GLN A 178 -0.76 -5.09 10.48
N GLU A 179 -1.40 -6.14 10.97
CA GLU A 179 -2.83 -6.19 11.26
C GLU A 179 -3.08 -6.12 12.77
N HIS A 180 -4.32 -5.79 13.13
CA HIS A 180 -4.75 -5.88 14.51
C HIS A 180 -4.75 -7.34 14.96
N VAL A 181 -3.90 -7.64 15.94
CA VAL A 181 -3.84 -8.93 16.61
C VAL A 181 -4.06 -8.80 18.11
N ASP A 182 -4.52 -9.88 18.71
CA ASP A 182 -4.63 -10.05 20.15
C ASP A 182 -3.26 -10.37 20.80
N ILE A 183 -3.27 -10.63 22.10
CA ILE A 183 -2.06 -10.93 22.89
C ILE A 183 -1.32 -12.19 22.42
N TYR A 184 -1.99 -13.08 21.65
CA TYR A 184 -1.42 -14.31 21.11
C TYR A 184 -0.87 -14.12 19.69
N GLY A 185 -0.97 -12.91 19.12
CA GLY A 185 -0.62 -12.65 17.72
C GLY A 185 -1.65 -13.21 16.73
N LEU A 186 -2.90 -13.42 17.17
CA LEU A 186 -4.00 -13.93 16.35
C LEU A 186 -5.02 -12.83 16.04
N PRO A 187 -5.83 -12.98 14.97
CA PRO A 187 -6.92 -12.04 14.70
C PRO A 187 -7.89 -11.96 15.90
N PRO A 188 -8.42 -10.77 16.24
CA PRO A 188 -9.31 -10.59 17.38
C PRO A 188 -10.57 -11.47 17.27
N LYS A 189 -11.14 -11.80 18.44
CA LYS A 189 -12.40 -12.56 18.54
C LYS A 189 -13.52 -11.85 17.78
N ARG A 190 -14.36 -12.64 17.09
CA ARG A 190 -15.38 -12.10 16.18
C ARG A 190 -16.66 -11.72 16.91
N THR A 191 -16.98 -12.42 17.97
CA THR A 191 -18.21 -12.22 18.75
C THR A 191 -17.88 -12.09 20.23
N LYS A 192 -18.87 -11.69 21.04
CA LYS A 192 -18.75 -11.69 22.51
C LYS A 192 -19.03 -13.06 23.12
N ASP A 193 -19.54 -14.00 22.33
CA ASP A 193 -19.85 -15.35 22.77
C ASP A 193 -18.56 -16.16 22.83
N GLU A 194 -18.14 -16.52 24.04
CA GLU A 194 -16.91 -17.27 24.24
C GLU A 194 -16.99 -18.69 23.66
N ALA A 195 -18.15 -19.34 23.70
CA ALA A 195 -18.33 -20.69 23.18
C ALA A 195 -18.20 -20.71 21.65
N GLU A 196 -18.79 -19.72 20.98
CA GLU A 196 -18.67 -19.56 19.53
C GLU A 196 -17.23 -19.30 19.09
N ASN A 197 -16.51 -18.41 19.81
CA ASN A 197 -15.10 -18.14 19.53
C ASN A 197 -14.22 -19.37 19.77
N VAL A 198 -14.45 -20.13 20.86
CA VAL A 198 -13.73 -21.38 21.14
C VAL A 198 -14.02 -22.41 20.05
N GLN A 199 -15.26 -22.51 19.56
CA GLN A 199 -15.60 -23.40 18.45
C GLN A 199 -14.86 -23.00 17.16
N ALA A 200 -14.84 -21.71 16.83
CA ALA A 200 -14.11 -21.19 15.67
C ALA A 200 -12.59 -21.43 15.79
N ASP A 201 -12.03 -21.27 16.98
CA ASP A 201 -10.61 -21.52 17.26
C ASP A 201 -10.26 -23.00 17.17
N ASN A 202 -11.10 -23.88 17.69
CA ASN A 202 -10.95 -25.32 17.53
C ASN A 202 -10.99 -25.73 16.04
N ALA A 203 -11.89 -25.14 15.26
CA ALA A 203 -11.93 -25.36 13.81
C ALA A 203 -10.63 -24.88 13.12
N MET A 204 -10.09 -23.74 13.53
CA MET A 204 -8.79 -23.24 13.03
C MET A 204 -7.64 -24.18 13.42
N VAL A 205 -7.61 -24.69 14.65
CA VAL A 205 -6.61 -25.67 15.09
C VAL A 205 -6.65 -26.92 14.23
N THR A 206 -7.85 -27.46 13.96
CA THR A 206 -8.03 -28.63 13.08
C THR A 206 -7.51 -28.34 11.67
N SER A 207 -7.91 -27.21 11.08
CA SER A 207 -7.45 -26.81 9.74
C SER A 207 -5.92 -26.63 9.64
N VAL A 208 -5.30 -26.07 10.68
CA VAL A 208 -3.84 -25.91 10.77
C VAL A 208 -3.16 -27.28 10.89
N LYS A 209 -3.68 -28.19 11.72
CA LYS A 209 -3.16 -29.56 11.87
C LYS A 209 -3.22 -30.35 10.55
N GLU A 210 -4.32 -30.26 9.83
CA GLU A 210 -4.46 -30.86 8.49
C GLU A 210 -3.44 -30.28 7.51
N SER A 211 -3.24 -28.96 7.53
CA SER A 211 -2.24 -28.29 6.68
C SER A 211 -0.82 -28.78 6.98
N ILE A 212 -0.47 -28.96 8.26
CA ILE A 212 0.80 -29.53 8.69
C ILE A 212 0.94 -30.97 8.18
N ALA A 213 -0.10 -31.80 8.31
CA ALA A 213 -0.08 -33.19 7.85
C ALA A 213 0.15 -33.29 6.33
N ARG A 214 -0.57 -32.49 5.53
CA ARG A 214 -0.39 -32.42 4.06
C ARG A 214 1.04 -32.03 3.66
N MET A 215 1.63 -31.03 4.32
CA MET A 215 3.01 -30.62 4.01
C MET A 215 4.07 -31.58 4.54
N GLY A 216 3.77 -32.34 5.59
CA GLY A 216 4.65 -33.38 6.12
C GLY A 216 4.86 -34.52 5.11
N GLN A 217 3.82 -34.85 4.33
CA GLN A 217 3.91 -35.83 3.23
C GLN A 217 4.79 -35.34 2.07
N ASP A 218 4.87 -34.02 1.87
CA ASP A 218 5.63 -33.31 0.84
C ASP A 218 7.04 -32.85 1.30
N GLY A 219 7.55 -33.39 2.40
CA GLY A 219 8.66 -32.86 3.21
C GLY A 219 10.03 -32.66 2.53
N ALA A 220 10.22 -33.13 1.29
CA ALA A 220 11.44 -32.96 0.50
C ALA A 220 11.55 -31.57 -0.18
N LYS A 221 10.47 -30.77 -0.22
CA LYS A 221 10.49 -29.45 -0.89
C LYS A 221 11.22 -28.39 -0.06
N PRO A 222 12.17 -27.62 -0.63
CA PRO A 222 12.83 -26.52 0.05
C PRO A 222 11.83 -25.49 0.61
N GLY A 223 12.00 -25.07 1.86
CA GLY A 223 11.15 -24.06 2.53
C GLY A 223 9.99 -24.61 3.37
N ASN A 224 9.65 -25.91 3.26
CA ASN A 224 8.55 -26.50 4.05
C ASN A 224 8.81 -26.50 5.56
N ARG A 225 10.08 -26.64 6.01
CA ARG A 225 10.44 -26.67 7.43
C ARG A 225 9.99 -25.40 8.19
N ILE A 226 10.24 -24.23 7.63
CA ILE A 226 9.86 -22.93 8.25
C ILE A 226 8.34 -22.73 8.21
N ARG A 227 7.67 -23.14 7.12
CA ARG A 227 6.20 -23.08 7.02
C ARG A 227 5.53 -23.98 8.05
N ILE A 228 6.03 -25.20 8.23
CA ILE A 228 5.53 -26.15 9.24
C ILE A 228 5.77 -25.58 10.66
N GLU A 229 6.96 -25.04 10.95
CA GLU A 229 7.23 -24.37 12.23
C GLU A 229 6.25 -23.23 12.50
N ARG A 230 6.02 -22.35 11.51
CA ARG A 230 5.06 -21.24 11.62
C ARG A 230 3.64 -21.74 11.93
N LEU A 231 3.20 -22.82 11.31
CA LEU A 231 1.88 -23.41 11.55
C LEU A 231 1.77 -24.11 12.90
N LYS A 232 2.84 -24.76 13.37
CA LYS A 232 2.88 -25.32 14.74
C LYS A 232 2.71 -24.22 15.79
N LEU A 233 3.48 -23.14 15.67
CA LEU A 233 3.36 -21.98 16.56
C LEU A 233 1.96 -21.34 16.47
N LYS A 234 1.35 -21.29 15.28
CA LYS A 234 -0.03 -20.80 15.13
C LYS A 234 -1.04 -21.70 15.85
N ALA A 235 -0.91 -23.02 15.76
CA ALA A 235 -1.76 -23.95 16.49
C ALA A 235 -1.57 -23.83 18.01
N GLU A 236 -0.33 -23.67 18.47
CA GLU A 236 -0.01 -23.41 19.88
C GLU A 236 -0.66 -22.10 20.37
N ALA A 237 -0.59 -21.02 19.58
CA ALA A 237 -1.25 -19.76 19.90
C ALA A 237 -2.76 -19.92 20.06
N TYR A 238 -3.43 -20.67 19.17
CA TYR A 238 -4.87 -20.95 19.33
C TYR A 238 -5.15 -21.80 20.58
N ASN A 239 -4.35 -22.83 20.85
CA ASN A 239 -4.52 -23.65 22.05
C ASN A 239 -4.33 -22.81 23.33
N MET A 240 -3.35 -21.91 23.36
CA MET A 240 -3.17 -20.98 24.48
C MET A 240 -4.39 -20.07 24.65
N ARG A 241 -4.92 -19.54 23.54
CA ARG A 241 -6.13 -18.71 23.54
C ARG A 241 -7.37 -19.45 24.04
N ILE A 242 -7.61 -20.68 23.57
CA ILE A 242 -8.72 -21.54 24.00
C ILE A 242 -8.65 -21.84 25.50
N ASN A 243 -7.45 -22.09 26.01
CA ASN A 243 -7.24 -22.46 27.41
C ASN A 243 -6.94 -21.25 28.33
N ASN A 244 -6.96 -20.03 27.79
CA ASN A 244 -6.58 -18.79 28.50
C ASN A 244 -5.20 -18.85 29.19
N ILE A 245 -4.24 -19.52 28.56
CA ILE A 245 -2.86 -19.64 29.07
C ILE A 245 -2.03 -18.46 28.56
N PRO A 246 -1.36 -17.67 29.42
CA PRO A 246 -0.51 -16.57 28.97
C PRO A 246 0.60 -17.03 28.01
N PRO A 247 0.90 -16.28 26.93
CA PRO A 247 1.93 -16.68 25.98
C PRO A 247 3.35 -16.54 26.58
N PRO A 248 4.32 -17.39 26.17
CA PRO A 248 5.73 -17.31 26.60
C PRO A 248 6.51 -16.20 25.88
N PHE A 249 5.79 -15.24 25.30
CA PHE A 249 6.33 -14.14 24.52
C PHE A 249 5.54 -12.87 24.77
N ARG A 250 6.19 -11.73 24.47
CA ARG A 250 5.56 -10.42 24.53
C ARG A 250 5.48 -9.82 23.13
N PRO A 251 4.30 -9.33 22.71
CA PRO A 251 4.19 -8.54 21.51
C PRO A 251 4.72 -7.12 21.74
N TYR A 252 5.43 -6.59 20.75
CA TYR A 252 5.87 -5.20 20.70
C TYR A 252 5.34 -4.55 19.44
N LEU A 253 4.84 -3.34 19.57
CA LEU A 253 4.54 -2.49 18.44
C LEU A 253 5.84 -1.82 18.01
N GLN A 254 6.21 -2.04 16.76
CA GLN A 254 7.42 -1.51 16.14
C GLN A 254 7.04 -0.47 15.07
N LEU A 255 7.59 0.74 15.22
CA LEU A 255 7.63 1.73 14.15
C LEU A 255 9.01 1.68 13.50
N THR A 256 9.04 1.31 12.22
CA THR A 256 10.26 1.33 11.39
C THR A 256 10.19 2.53 10.44
N ILE A 257 11.20 3.39 10.49
CA ILE A 257 11.37 4.53 9.58
C ILE A 257 12.60 4.26 8.72
N LEU A 258 12.40 4.15 7.41
CA LEU A 258 13.43 3.90 6.42
C LEU A 258 13.62 5.17 5.58
N ALA A 259 14.83 5.73 5.58
CA ALA A 259 15.18 6.88 4.75
C ALA A 259 16.52 6.63 4.07
N GLY A 260 16.49 6.22 2.80
CA GLY A 260 17.67 5.71 2.10
C GLY A 260 18.23 4.49 2.81
N GLU A 261 19.53 4.52 3.14
CA GLU A 261 20.21 3.46 3.90
C GLU A 261 19.96 3.54 5.41
N SER A 262 19.39 4.65 5.89
CA SER A 262 19.15 4.83 7.32
C SER A 262 17.89 4.10 7.77
N VAL A 263 18.03 3.28 8.81
CA VAL A 263 16.94 2.55 9.45
C VAL A 263 16.83 3.01 10.89
N LYS A 264 15.68 3.58 11.26
CA LYS A 264 15.36 3.91 12.64
C LYS A 264 14.22 3.04 13.13
N ILE A 265 14.43 2.36 14.25
CA ILE A 265 13.44 1.45 14.85
C ILE A 265 13.07 1.97 16.24
N GLU A 266 11.77 2.08 16.49
CA GLU A 266 11.21 2.40 17.81
C GLU A 266 10.24 1.28 18.20
N ARG A 267 10.31 0.83 19.46
CA ARG A 267 9.49 -0.27 19.99
C ARG A 267 8.81 0.12 21.30
N VAL A 268 7.53 -0.21 21.42
CA VAL A 268 6.80 -0.20 22.71
C VAL A 268 6.12 -1.53 22.93
N VAL A 269 5.95 -1.90 24.21
CA VAL A 269 5.15 -3.06 24.58
C VAL A 269 3.74 -2.86 24.01
N TYR A 270 3.23 -3.89 23.34
CA TYR A 270 1.92 -3.85 22.71
C TYR A 270 0.86 -4.39 23.69
N TYR A 271 0.14 -3.47 24.35
CA TYR A 271 -0.93 -3.78 25.31
C TYR A 271 -2.26 -3.11 24.92
N ARG A 272 -2.32 -2.45 23.76
CA ARG A 272 -3.48 -1.69 23.27
C ARG A 272 -3.97 -2.29 21.96
N GLU A 273 -5.18 -1.90 21.57
CA GLU A 273 -5.69 -2.18 20.22
C GLU A 273 -4.77 -1.52 19.18
N PHE A 274 -4.29 -2.30 18.22
CA PHE A 274 -3.46 -1.83 17.09
C PHE A 274 -4.07 -0.63 16.38
N GLY A 275 -5.41 -0.59 16.27
CA GLY A 275 -6.15 0.53 15.70
C GLY A 275 -5.84 1.86 16.38
N ILE A 276 -5.80 1.91 17.71
CA ILE A 276 -5.50 3.14 18.47
C ILE A 276 -4.08 3.61 18.17
N ALA A 277 -3.13 2.67 18.04
CA ALA A 277 -1.74 3.02 17.80
C ALA A 277 -1.48 3.50 16.36
N LYS A 278 -2.14 2.85 15.39
CA LYS A 278 -2.17 3.28 13.99
C LYS A 278 -2.77 4.68 13.88
N GLU A 279 -3.94 4.90 14.49
CA GLU A 279 -4.63 6.20 14.51
C GLU A 279 -3.77 7.29 15.16
N TYR A 280 -3.05 6.98 16.25
CA TYR A 280 -2.12 7.96 16.84
C TYR A 280 -1.00 8.36 15.88
N ILE A 281 -0.40 7.39 15.18
CA ILE A 281 0.68 7.67 14.22
C ILE A 281 0.13 8.44 13.02
N GLU A 282 -1.03 8.05 12.51
CA GLU A 282 -1.74 8.79 11.45
C GLU A 282 -2.04 10.23 11.88
N ASN A 283 -2.58 10.44 13.08
CA ASN A 283 -2.81 11.77 13.64
C ASN A 283 -1.51 12.57 13.84
N MET A 284 -0.43 11.89 14.21
CA MET A 284 0.87 12.54 14.40
C MET A 284 1.47 13.02 13.07
N VAL A 285 1.25 12.28 12.00
CA VAL A 285 1.83 12.55 10.67
C VAL A 285 0.92 13.44 9.83
N PHE A 286 -0.38 13.14 9.84
CA PHE A 286 -1.39 13.74 8.98
C PHE A 286 -2.38 14.64 9.72
N GLY A 287 -2.28 14.79 11.05
CA GLY A 287 -3.12 15.70 11.84
C GLY A 287 -2.84 17.20 11.59
N ASN A 288 -2.21 17.54 10.48
CA ASN A 288 -2.09 18.91 9.99
C ASN A 288 -3.43 19.33 9.36
N LYS A 289 -3.84 20.58 9.58
CA LYS A 289 -5.07 21.13 8.99
C LYS A 289 -5.04 21.13 7.47
N THR A 290 -3.88 21.40 6.86
CA THR A 290 -3.77 21.54 5.41
C THR A 290 -2.56 20.80 4.89
N ILE A 291 -2.77 19.87 3.96
CA ILE A 291 -1.71 19.15 3.28
C ILE A 291 -1.85 19.37 1.78
N GLN A 292 -0.74 19.74 1.14
CA GLN A 292 -0.63 19.85 -0.31
C GLN A 292 0.28 18.73 -0.80
N VAL A 293 -0.21 17.89 -1.69
CA VAL A 293 0.49 16.75 -2.23
C VAL A 293 0.61 16.90 -3.74
N GLU A 294 1.82 16.88 -4.26
CA GLU A 294 2.04 16.92 -5.71
C GLU A 294 1.66 15.59 -6.36
N HIS A 295 2.13 14.47 -5.81
CA HIS A 295 1.84 13.10 -6.26
C HIS A 295 1.30 12.26 -5.10
N LEU A 296 -0.01 11.98 -5.12
CA LEU A 296 -0.66 11.09 -4.15
C LEU A 296 -0.90 9.72 -4.78
N GLN A 297 -0.30 8.67 -4.22
CA GLN A 297 -0.61 7.29 -4.56
C GLN A 297 -1.42 6.62 -3.45
N ILE A 298 -2.54 5.98 -3.80
CA ILE A 298 -3.32 5.14 -2.89
C ILE A 298 -3.37 3.70 -3.43
N GLY A 299 -2.91 2.76 -2.61
CA GLY A 299 -2.85 1.33 -2.94
C GLY A 299 -1.42 0.77 -2.94
N GLY A 300 -1.22 -0.37 -3.60
CA GLY A 300 0.09 -1.00 -3.71
C GLY A 300 1.02 -0.31 -4.73
N ASP A 301 2.25 -0.81 -4.87
CA ASP A 301 3.21 -0.30 -5.85
C ASP A 301 2.85 -0.64 -7.30
N SER A 302 2.10 -1.73 -7.47
CA SER A 302 1.55 -2.17 -8.76
C SER A 302 0.03 -2.01 -8.78
N TYR A 303 -0.51 -1.78 -9.98
CA TYR A 303 -1.95 -1.78 -10.21
C TYR A 303 -2.56 -3.15 -9.86
N LEU A 304 -3.75 -3.13 -9.26
CA LEU A 304 -4.59 -4.30 -9.16
C LEU A 304 -4.99 -4.72 -10.58
N PHE A 305 -4.60 -5.94 -10.96
CA PHE A 305 -4.99 -6.54 -12.23
C PHE A 305 -6.19 -7.47 -12.00
N ASP A 306 -7.29 -7.21 -12.69
CA ASP A 306 -8.46 -8.10 -12.75
C ASP A 306 -8.12 -9.49 -13.30
N TRP A 307 -7.02 -9.62 -14.05
CA TRP A 307 -6.61 -10.86 -14.70
C TRP A 307 -6.35 -12.00 -13.71
N GLY A 308 -5.92 -11.67 -12.48
CA GLY A 308 -5.71 -12.65 -11.40
C GLY A 308 -7.00 -13.32 -10.94
N ASN A 309 -8.10 -12.55 -10.83
CA ASN A 309 -9.40 -13.09 -10.45
C ASN A 309 -9.95 -14.08 -11.48
N ASN A 310 -9.76 -13.81 -12.77
CA ASN A 310 -10.24 -14.68 -13.86
C ASN A 310 -9.51 -16.03 -13.94
N HIS A 311 -8.29 -16.13 -13.41
CA HIS A 311 -7.49 -17.37 -13.41
C HIS A 311 -7.54 -18.11 -12.06
N GLY A 312 -8.45 -17.72 -11.16
CA GLY A 312 -8.53 -18.30 -9.82
C GLY A 312 -7.28 -18.05 -8.97
N ILE A 313 -6.44 -17.06 -9.34
CA ILE A 313 -5.36 -16.58 -8.48
C ILE A 313 -6.06 -15.81 -7.36
N GLN A 314 -6.32 -16.50 -6.26
CA GLN A 314 -6.79 -15.86 -5.04
C GLN A 314 -5.79 -14.76 -4.70
N HIS A 315 -6.23 -13.50 -4.79
CA HIS A 315 -5.55 -12.44 -4.06
C HIS A 315 -5.36 -12.93 -2.62
N GLY A 316 -4.26 -12.54 -1.97
CA GLY A 316 -4.01 -12.90 -0.58
C GLY A 316 -5.21 -12.59 0.33
N PRO A 317 -5.17 -12.99 1.61
CA PRO A 317 -6.33 -12.88 2.51
C PRO A 317 -7.03 -11.51 2.40
N PRO A 318 -8.38 -11.47 2.50
CA PRO A 318 -9.15 -10.24 2.36
C PRO A 318 -8.57 -9.14 3.26
N ARG A 319 -8.27 -7.99 2.67
CA ARG A 319 -7.74 -6.86 3.44
C ARG A 319 -8.82 -6.35 4.38
N HIS A 320 -8.47 -6.21 5.66
CA HIS A 320 -9.38 -5.77 6.71
C HIS A 320 -9.80 -4.31 6.56
N GLU A 321 -8.90 -3.45 6.08
CA GLU A 321 -9.16 -2.03 5.82
C GLU A 321 -10.01 -1.87 4.54
N PRO A 322 -11.26 -1.37 4.63
CA PRO A 322 -12.17 -1.28 3.47
C PRO A 322 -11.61 -0.47 2.31
N LEU A 323 -10.79 0.56 2.59
CA LEU A 323 -10.12 1.35 1.55
C LEU A 323 -9.32 0.46 0.59
N PHE A 324 -8.59 -0.51 1.13
CA PHE A 324 -7.68 -1.35 0.37
C PHE A 324 -8.30 -2.67 -0.06
N ALA A 325 -9.60 -2.87 0.15
CA ALA A 325 -10.32 -4.07 -0.26
C ALA A 325 -10.21 -4.30 -1.77
N TYR A 326 -10.28 -5.57 -2.19
CA TYR A 326 -10.24 -5.98 -3.60
C TYR A 326 -11.58 -5.81 -4.33
N THR A 327 -12.61 -5.32 -3.64
CA THR A 327 -13.94 -5.06 -4.19
C THR A 327 -14.43 -3.67 -3.75
N PRO A 328 -15.37 -3.05 -4.47
CA PRO A 328 -16.03 -1.83 -4.04
C PRO A 328 -16.69 -2.01 -2.66
N ARG A 329 -16.47 -1.03 -1.78
CA ARG A 329 -16.90 -1.00 -0.37
C ARG A 329 -17.16 0.43 0.13
N ALA A 330 -17.52 1.34 -0.78
CA ALA A 330 -17.63 2.78 -0.55
C ALA A 330 -18.26 3.17 0.80
N ASP A 331 -19.41 2.58 1.13
CA ASP A 331 -20.20 2.90 2.34
C ASP A 331 -19.48 2.57 3.66
N SER A 332 -18.51 1.65 3.61
CA SER A 332 -17.73 1.23 4.77
C SER A 332 -16.36 1.90 4.86
N VAL A 333 -15.98 2.69 3.85
CA VAL A 333 -14.70 3.38 3.82
C VAL A 333 -14.76 4.65 4.68
N LYS A 334 -13.79 4.78 5.58
CA LYS A 334 -13.56 5.99 6.36
C LYS A 334 -12.49 6.87 5.71
N PRO A 335 -12.41 8.16 6.06
CA PRO A 335 -11.24 8.97 5.74
C PRO A 335 -9.99 8.30 6.31
N LEU A 336 -9.02 7.97 5.44
CA LEU A 336 -7.81 7.26 5.81
C LEU A 336 -6.82 8.11 6.60
N LEU A 337 -6.85 9.42 6.33
CA LEU A 337 -5.88 10.35 6.86
C LEU A 337 -6.67 11.38 7.68
N SER A 338 -6.16 11.70 8.87
CA SER A 338 -6.73 12.73 9.75
C SER A 338 -6.46 14.15 9.28
N ILE A 339 -6.58 14.37 7.97
CA ILE A 339 -6.32 15.64 7.29
C ILE A 339 -7.58 16.48 7.33
N GLY A 340 -7.43 17.78 7.58
CA GLY A 340 -8.54 18.72 7.46
C GLY A 340 -8.86 19.04 5.99
N ASN A 341 -7.86 19.52 5.25
CA ASN A 341 -7.95 19.93 3.86
C ASN A 341 -6.77 19.35 3.06
N LEU A 342 -7.08 18.68 1.96
CA LEU A 342 -6.11 18.01 1.10
C LEU A 342 -6.15 18.58 -0.31
N GLU A 343 -5.00 19.12 -0.74
CA GLU A 343 -4.76 19.47 -2.14
C GLU A 343 -3.94 18.39 -2.83
N VAL A 344 -4.39 17.90 -3.99
CA VAL A 344 -3.71 16.88 -4.80
C VAL A 344 -3.43 17.38 -6.23
N GLY A 345 -2.16 17.33 -6.65
CA GLY A 345 -1.76 17.56 -8.04
C GLY A 345 -2.17 16.38 -8.92
N ILE A 346 -1.50 15.25 -8.74
CA ILE A 346 -1.73 13.99 -9.44
C ILE A 346 -2.22 12.94 -8.43
N LEU A 347 -3.42 12.41 -8.65
CA LEU A 347 -3.95 11.27 -7.90
C LEU A 347 -3.71 9.98 -8.68
N LYS A 348 -2.94 9.06 -8.12
CA LYS A 348 -2.73 7.70 -8.65
C LYS A 348 -3.41 6.69 -7.74
N VAL A 349 -4.40 5.97 -8.24
CA VAL A 349 -5.04 4.88 -7.51
C VAL A 349 -4.67 3.55 -8.16
N THR A 350 -3.90 2.74 -7.42
CA THR A 350 -3.53 1.39 -7.86
C THR A 350 -4.51 0.33 -7.37
N GLY A 351 -5.39 0.69 -6.43
CA GLY A 351 -6.44 -0.15 -5.88
C GLY A 351 -7.82 0.02 -6.55
N ILE A 352 -8.88 -0.27 -5.80
CA ILE A 352 -10.27 -0.01 -6.21
C ILE A 352 -10.54 1.50 -6.13
N LEU A 353 -10.74 2.14 -7.29
CA LEU A 353 -10.95 3.59 -7.41
C LEU A 353 -12.09 4.10 -6.53
N THR A 354 -13.23 3.40 -6.54
CA THR A 354 -14.42 3.78 -5.75
C THR A 354 -14.11 3.89 -4.25
N ASN A 355 -13.26 3.00 -3.71
CA ASN A 355 -12.89 3.02 -2.31
C ASN A 355 -11.97 4.21 -1.99
N ALA A 356 -11.01 4.49 -2.88
CA ALA A 356 -10.11 5.64 -2.73
C ALA A 356 -10.89 6.96 -2.78
N LEU A 357 -11.82 7.11 -3.73
CA LEU A 357 -12.64 8.31 -3.85
C LEU A 357 -13.55 8.50 -2.63
N ALA A 358 -14.15 7.43 -2.10
CA ALA A 358 -14.94 7.48 -0.86
C ALA A 358 -14.11 7.99 0.33
N SER A 359 -12.84 7.57 0.44
CA SER A 359 -11.94 8.02 1.50
C SER A 359 -11.49 9.48 1.35
N LEU A 360 -11.30 9.94 0.11
CA LEU A 360 -10.81 11.30 -0.19
C LEU A 360 -11.91 12.36 -0.19
N ARG A 361 -13.14 12.01 -0.58
CA ARG A 361 -14.27 12.95 -0.72
C ARG A 361 -14.46 13.90 0.47
N PRO A 362 -14.37 13.47 1.74
CA PRO A 362 -14.59 14.39 2.87
C PRO A 362 -13.42 15.36 3.13
N ILE A 363 -12.24 15.13 2.55
CA ILE A 363 -11.02 15.90 2.85
C ILE A 363 -10.45 16.65 1.63
N LEU A 364 -10.89 16.31 0.42
CA LEU A 364 -10.37 16.91 -0.81
C LEU A 364 -10.85 18.36 -0.95
N SER A 365 -9.91 19.31 -1.03
CA SER A 365 -10.22 20.75 -1.07
C SER A 365 -10.40 21.33 -2.48
N GLN A 366 -10.08 20.58 -3.54
CA GLN A 366 -10.34 20.99 -4.91
C GLN A 366 -11.10 19.95 -5.72
N THR A 367 -11.95 20.48 -6.58
CA THR A 367 -12.45 19.83 -7.78
C THR A 367 -12.51 20.89 -8.89
N PRO A 368 -12.16 20.55 -10.14
CA PRO A 368 -11.68 19.25 -10.61
C PRO A 368 -10.23 18.95 -10.22
N LEU A 369 -9.84 17.66 -10.20
CA LEU A 369 -8.44 17.25 -10.11
C LEU A 369 -7.71 17.60 -11.42
N LYS A 370 -6.41 17.90 -11.33
CA LYS A 370 -5.56 18.10 -12.52
C LYS A 370 -5.33 16.79 -13.26
N THR A 371 -4.95 15.73 -12.54
CA THR A 371 -4.74 14.41 -13.14
C THR A 371 -5.20 13.29 -12.21
N LEU A 372 -5.95 12.34 -12.78
CA LEU A 372 -6.32 11.09 -12.13
C LEU A 372 -5.78 9.93 -12.96
N LYS A 373 -4.93 9.09 -12.35
CA LYS A 373 -4.42 7.84 -12.92
C LYS A 373 -5.03 6.68 -12.15
N ALA A 374 -5.84 5.85 -12.79
CA ALA A 374 -6.47 4.71 -12.11
C ALA A 374 -6.77 3.56 -13.09
N VAL A 375 -7.29 2.46 -12.55
CA VAL A 375 -7.66 1.27 -13.31
C VAL A 375 -9.17 1.03 -13.27
N SER A 376 -9.68 0.45 -14.35
CA SER A 376 -11.03 -0.10 -14.37
C SER A 376 -11.12 -1.31 -13.44
N TYR A 377 -12.30 -1.54 -12.87
CA TYR A 377 -12.63 -2.74 -12.11
C TYR A 377 -13.76 -3.49 -12.83
N GLN A 378 -13.56 -4.79 -13.04
CA GLN A 378 -14.47 -5.64 -13.83
C GLN A 378 -14.81 -5.03 -15.19
N LYS A 379 -13.78 -4.51 -15.88
CA LYS A 379 -13.88 -3.82 -17.18
C LYS A 379 -14.72 -2.53 -17.19
N THR A 380 -15.18 -2.05 -16.05
CA THR A 380 -15.92 -0.78 -15.94
C THR A 380 -15.11 0.25 -15.15
N PHE A 381 -15.21 1.51 -15.54
CA PHE A 381 -14.56 2.60 -14.82
C PHE A 381 -15.60 3.41 -14.04
N ALA A 382 -15.25 3.86 -12.82
CA ALA A 382 -16.22 4.46 -11.91
C ALA A 382 -16.89 5.72 -12.50
N GLU A 383 -18.21 5.81 -12.39
CA GLU A 383 -18.97 7.04 -12.65
C GLU A 383 -19.03 7.86 -11.36
N ASP A 384 -18.16 8.86 -11.26
CA ASP A 384 -18.05 9.71 -10.09
C ASP A 384 -17.80 11.17 -10.54
N PRO A 385 -18.40 12.18 -9.89
CA PRO A 385 -18.16 13.58 -10.23
C PRO A 385 -16.67 13.96 -10.26
N ILE A 386 -15.85 13.43 -9.34
CA ILE A 386 -14.40 13.67 -9.31
C ILE A 386 -13.76 13.10 -10.58
N VAL A 387 -14.15 11.87 -10.96
CA VAL A 387 -13.66 11.23 -12.19
C VAL A 387 -14.05 12.04 -13.41
N ASN A 388 -15.35 12.35 -13.56
CA ASN A 388 -15.91 12.96 -14.78
C ASN A 388 -15.49 14.43 -14.97
N THR A 389 -15.10 15.11 -13.90
CA THR A 389 -14.63 16.52 -13.96
C THR A 389 -13.12 16.63 -14.05
N THR A 390 -12.36 15.56 -13.76
CA THR A 390 -10.88 15.60 -13.81
C THR A 390 -10.38 16.08 -15.17
N GLN A 391 -9.40 16.99 -15.17
CA GLN A 391 -8.89 17.62 -16.38
C GLN A 391 -8.17 16.61 -17.30
N PHE A 392 -7.33 15.74 -16.72
CA PHE A 392 -6.68 14.65 -17.43
C PHE A 392 -6.91 13.30 -16.73
N LEU A 393 -7.70 12.43 -17.37
CA LEU A 393 -7.95 11.07 -16.92
C LEU A 393 -7.00 10.08 -17.62
N GLN A 394 -6.24 9.30 -16.86
CA GLN A 394 -5.40 8.23 -17.37
C GLN A 394 -5.90 6.88 -16.87
N ILE A 395 -6.27 6.01 -17.80
CA ILE A 395 -6.73 4.64 -17.55
C ILE A 395 -5.53 3.71 -17.74
N ALA A 396 -4.99 3.20 -16.64
CA ALA A 396 -3.65 2.62 -16.60
C ALA A 396 -3.54 1.16 -17.08
N ASN A 397 -4.67 0.47 -17.23
CA ASN A 397 -4.73 -0.93 -17.68
C ASN A 397 -5.24 -1.02 -19.13
N SER A 398 -5.18 -2.24 -19.68
CA SER A 398 -5.91 -2.55 -20.90
C SER A 398 -7.40 -2.43 -20.63
N THR A 399 -8.08 -1.58 -21.38
CA THR A 399 -9.49 -1.27 -21.15
C THR A 399 -10.24 -1.29 -22.50
N PRO A 400 -11.50 -1.77 -22.52
CA PRO A 400 -12.32 -1.69 -23.71
C PRO A 400 -12.45 -0.25 -24.20
N ILE A 401 -12.32 -0.04 -25.52
CA ILE A 401 -12.37 1.32 -26.08
C ILE A 401 -13.73 2.01 -25.85
N ASN A 402 -14.80 1.22 -25.73
CA ASN A 402 -16.16 1.68 -25.46
C ASN A 402 -16.31 2.34 -24.07
N GLU A 403 -15.35 2.18 -23.15
CA GLU A 403 -15.34 2.93 -21.88
C GLU A 403 -15.21 4.45 -22.09
N LEU A 404 -14.74 4.88 -23.26
CA LEU A 404 -14.68 6.29 -23.65
C LEU A 404 -16.05 6.86 -24.04
N SER A 405 -17.01 6.03 -24.45
CA SER A 405 -18.31 6.48 -24.96
C SER A 405 -19.07 7.32 -23.94
N ASN A 406 -18.94 6.99 -22.64
CA ASN A 406 -19.66 7.65 -21.56
C ASN A 406 -18.88 8.74 -20.82
N ARG A 407 -17.72 9.18 -21.33
CA ARG A 407 -16.86 10.16 -20.63
C ARG A 407 -17.03 11.58 -21.15
N SER A 408 -17.00 12.55 -20.25
CA SER A 408 -17.09 14.00 -20.55
C SER A 408 -15.77 14.73 -20.24
N ASN A 409 -14.71 14.01 -19.88
CA ASN A 409 -13.42 14.58 -19.57
C ASN A 409 -12.81 15.26 -20.80
N TYR A 410 -12.12 16.38 -20.57
CA TYR A 410 -11.46 17.14 -21.64
C TYR A 410 -10.26 16.41 -22.25
N ARG A 411 -9.47 15.71 -21.42
CA ARG A 411 -8.32 14.90 -21.85
C ARG A 411 -8.42 13.49 -21.26
N ILE A 412 -8.36 12.46 -22.09
CA ILE A 412 -8.30 11.05 -21.67
C ILE A 412 -7.16 10.32 -22.37
N HIS A 413 -6.43 9.51 -21.62
CA HIS A 413 -5.49 8.53 -22.17
C HIS A 413 -5.83 7.14 -21.65
N ILE A 414 -5.88 6.15 -22.54
CA ILE A 414 -5.94 4.73 -22.18
C ILE A 414 -4.58 4.12 -22.51
N VAL A 415 -3.92 3.50 -21.52
CA VAL A 415 -2.58 2.90 -21.71
C VAL A 415 -2.58 1.91 -22.86
N SER A 416 -3.61 1.08 -22.97
CA SER A 416 -3.84 0.14 -24.07
C SER A 416 -5.33 -0.01 -24.29
N ALA A 417 -5.81 0.22 -25.50
CA ALA A 417 -7.20 -0.09 -25.84
C ALA A 417 -7.31 -1.55 -26.28
N SER A 418 -8.38 -2.24 -25.88
CA SER A 418 -8.75 -3.55 -26.40
C SER A 418 -10.08 -3.46 -27.15
N LYS A 419 -10.15 -3.99 -28.38
CA LYS A 419 -11.41 -4.22 -29.08
C LYS A 419 -12.06 -5.49 -28.51
N GLN A 420 -13.34 -5.41 -28.14
CA GLN A 420 -14.19 -6.56 -27.82
C GLN A 420 -14.94 -7.06 -29.06
N ALA A 421 -15.26 -6.16 -29.99
CA ALA A 421 -15.85 -6.45 -31.29
C ALA A 421 -15.20 -5.59 -32.38
N ASP A 422 -15.31 -6.03 -33.64
CA ASP A 422 -14.70 -5.35 -34.79
C ASP A 422 -15.25 -3.94 -35.00
N TYR A 423 -16.50 -3.67 -34.60
CA TYR A 423 -17.19 -2.39 -34.79
C TYR A 423 -17.07 -1.40 -33.61
N ASP A 424 -16.34 -1.75 -32.54
CA ASP A 424 -16.27 -0.94 -31.31
C ASP A 424 -15.85 0.52 -31.57
N LEU A 425 -14.90 0.74 -32.50
CA LEU A 425 -14.46 2.08 -32.86
C LEU A 425 -15.53 2.88 -33.60
N ILE A 426 -16.25 2.23 -34.50
CA ILE A 426 -17.33 2.85 -35.27
C ILE A 426 -18.49 3.20 -34.33
N ASP A 427 -18.85 2.30 -33.43
CA ASP A 427 -19.88 2.51 -32.41
C ASP A 427 -19.52 3.65 -31.46
N LEU A 428 -18.26 3.72 -31.00
CA LEU A 428 -17.76 4.83 -30.19
C LEU A 428 -17.92 6.17 -30.91
N VAL A 429 -17.51 6.28 -32.16
CA VAL A 429 -17.63 7.51 -32.95
C VAL A 429 -19.10 7.87 -33.18
N ASN A 430 -19.96 6.90 -33.45
CA ASN A 430 -21.39 7.11 -33.62
C ASN A 430 -22.06 7.61 -32.34
N GLU A 431 -21.65 7.10 -31.17
CA GLU A 431 -22.10 7.62 -29.87
C GLU A 431 -21.61 9.06 -29.65
N TRP A 432 -20.36 9.36 -29.99
CA TRP A 432 -19.84 10.72 -29.90
C TRP A 432 -20.55 11.71 -30.82
N LYS A 433 -20.98 11.30 -32.03
CA LYS A 433 -21.79 12.15 -32.94
C LYS A 433 -23.14 12.57 -32.34
N LYS A 434 -23.66 11.82 -31.37
CA LYS A 434 -24.92 12.15 -30.67
C LYS A 434 -24.74 13.18 -29.56
N ARG A 435 -23.49 13.59 -29.27
CA ARG A 435 -23.13 14.41 -28.12
C ARG A 435 -22.58 15.77 -28.55
N GLU A 436 -22.82 16.76 -27.71
CA GLU A 436 -22.11 18.04 -27.81
C GLU A 436 -20.74 17.91 -27.12
N ILE A 437 -19.70 17.72 -27.92
CA ILE A 437 -18.32 17.62 -27.45
C ILE A 437 -17.59 18.94 -27.70
N ARG A 438 -16.90 19.43 -26.68
CA ARG A 438 -16.14 20.68 -26.75
C ARG A 438 -14.97 20.56 -27.73
N ILE A 439 -14.77 21.57 -28.57
CA ILE A 439 -13.58 21.68 -29.43
C ILE A 439 -12.31 21.68 -28.57
N GLY A 440 -11.30 20.93 -29.02
CA GLY A 440 -10.05 20.66 -28.32
C GLY A 440 -10.11 19.47 -27.37
N THR A 441 -11.26 18.79 -27.23
CA THR A 441 -11.33 17.52 -26.47
C THR A 441 -10.39 16.50 -27.11
N TYR A 442 -9.61 15.82 -26.27
CA TYR A 442 -8.47 15.02 -26.70
C TYR A 442 -8.48 13.63 -26.05
N TYR A 443 -8.61 12.60 -26.88
CA TYR A 443 -8.48 11.21 -26.50
C TYR A 443 -7.21 10.62 -27.07
N SER A 444 -6.59 9.69 -26.34
CA SER A 444 -5.40 9.00 -26.82
C SER A 444 -5.30 7.57 -26.30
N MET A 445 -4.58 6.73 -27.04
CA MET A 445 -4.29 5.36 -26.64
C MET A 445 -2.90 4.92 -27.08
N GLY A 446 -2.21 4.18 -26.21
CA GLY A 446 -0.94 3.53 -26.57
C GLY A 446 -1.17 2.27 -27.41
N THR A 447 -0.31 2.04 -28.40
CA THR A 447 -0.44 0.90 -29.32
C THR A 447 0.90 0.47 -29.94
N THR A 448 0.90 -0.65 -30.67
CA THR A 448 2.07 -1.09 -31.46
C THR A 448 1.90 -0.74 -32.94
N GLU A 449 2.99 -0.66 -33.71
CA GLU A 449 2.95 -0.36 -35.15
C GLU A 449 2.02 -1.28 -35.93
N LYS A 450 2.11 -2.59 -35.68
CA LYS A 450 1.24 -3.59 -36.31
C LYS A 450 -0.26 -3.30 -36.11
N THR A 451 -0.63 -2.76 -34.95
CA THR A 451 -2.01 -2.47 -34.58
C THR A 451 -2.50 -1.09 -35.05
N VAL A 452 -1.61 -0.21 -35.51
CA VAL A 452 -2.01 1.11 -36.05
C VAL A 452 -2.80 0.94 -37.33
N GLU A 453 -2.34 0.07 -38.25
CA GLU A 453 -3.00 -0.19 -39.53
C GLU A 453 -4.45 -0.65 -39.31
N ASP A 454 -4.66 -1.63 -38.42
CA ASP A 454 -5.99 -2.13 -38.07
C ASP A 454 -6.90 -1.05 -37.46
N ILE A 455 -6.34 -0.10 -36.71
CA ILE A 455 -7.12 1.02 -36.14
C ILE A 455 -7.49 2.02 -37.24
N PHE A 456 -6.57 2.32 -38.14
CA PHE A 456 -6.79 3.29 -39.22
C PHE A 456 -7.75 2.75 -40.28
N ILE A 457 -7.73 1.45 -40.55
CA ILE A 457 -8.73 0.79 -41.41
C ILE A 457 -10.14 1.05 -40.87
N ASP A 458 -10.41 0.75 -39.60
CA ASP A 458 -11.74 0.97 -39.00
C ASP A 458 -12.19 2.44 -39.10
N PHE A 459 -11.28 3.39 -38.82
CA PHE A 459 -11.62 4.81 -38.91
C PHE A 459 -11.88 5.28 -40.35
N ARG A 460 -11.24 4.68 -41.36
CA ARG A 460 -11.51 4.95 -42.78
C ARG A 460 -12.87 4.40 -43.22
N GLU A 461 -13.35 3.31 -42.62
CA GLU A 461 -14.68 2.76 -42.94
C GLU A 461 -15.84 3.64 -42.45
N ILE A 462 -15.57 4.60 -41.55
CA ILE A 462 -16.61 5.52 -41.05
C ILE A 462 -17.13 6.41 -42.18
N PRO A 463 -18.46 6.51 -42.37
CA PRO A 463 -19.05 7.32 -43.44
C PRO A 463 -18.60 8.78 -43.42
N GLY A 464 -18.10 9.25 -44.56
CA GLY A 464 -17.63 10.62 -44.76
C GLY A 464 -16.20 10.87 -44.28
N SER A 465 -15.49 9.84 -43.79
CA SER A 465 -14.07 9.94 -43.48
C SER A 465 -13.27 10.33 -44.72
N LYS A 466 -12.18 11.07 -44.52
CA LYS A 466 -11.22 11.43 -45.58
C LYS A 466 -9.81 11.26 -45.06
N LEU A 467 -8.89 10.93 -45.97
CA LEU A 467 -7.47 11.05 -45.69
C LEU A 467 -7.07 12.53 -45.74
N GLY A 468 -6.18 12.92 -44.85
CA GLY A 468 -5.74 14.28 -44.70
C GLY A 468 -4.37 14.38 -44.05
N GLU A 469 -3.93 15.61 -43.89
CA GLU A 469 -2.71 15.99 -43.18
C GLU A 469 -3.06 17.00 -42.10
N ASN A 470 -2.39 16.91 -40.97
CA ASN A 470 -2.47 17.92 -39.92
C ASN A 470 -1.06 18.32 -39.47
N ALA A 471 -0.93 19.53 -38.92
CA ALA A 471 0.36 20.06 -38.50
C ALA A 471 1.05 19.25 -37.37
N GLU A 472 0.30 18.43 -36.63
CA GLU A 472 0.82 17.64 -35.51
C GLU A 472 1.47 16.32 -35.95
N SER A 473 1.06 15.76 -37.08
CA SER A 473 1.59 14.49 -37.62
C SER A 473 2.45 14.67 -38.86
N ILE A 474 2.30 15.76 -39.63
CA ILE A 474 2.94 15.91 -40.95
C ILE A 474 4.48 15.80 -40.95
N LEU A 475 5.13 16.09 -39.81
CA LEU A 475 6.59 16.01 -39.67
C LEU A 475 7.06 14.74 -38.92
N THR A 476 6.17 13.79 -38.66
CA THR A 476 6.50 12.54 -37.98
C THR A 476 6.64 11.39 -38.97
N ALA A 477 7.04 10.21 -38.49
CA ALA A 477 7.09 9.00 -39.29
C ALA A 477 5.71 8.56 -39.82
N PHE A 478 4.61 9.12 -39.25
CA PHE A 478 3.24 8.77 -39.58
C PHE A 478 2.45 10.03 -39.97
N PRO A 479 2.66 10.60 -41.17
CA PRO A 479 2.05 11.87 -41.56
C PRO A 479 0.53 11.80 -41.73
N GLU A 480 -0.01 10.59 -41.92
CA GLU A 480 -1.42 10.36 -42.17
C GLU A 480 -2.33 10.86 -41.02
N CYS A 481 -3.37 11.60 -41.41
CA CYS A 481 -4.48 11.96 -40.53
C CYS A 481 -5.81 11.52 -41.18
N ILE A 482 -6.67 10.85 -40.41
CA ILE A 482 -8.04 10.56 -40.82
C ILE A 482 -8.94 11.66 -40.27
N ILE A 483 -9.70 12.30 -41.17
CA ILE A 483 -10.63 13.38 -40.86
C ILE A 483 -12.05 12.80 -40.89
N ILE A 484 -12.75 12.81 -39.78
CA ILE A 484 -14.12 12.30 -39.68
C ILE A 484 -15.07 13.46 -39.38
N PRO A 485 -16.10 13.73 -40.22
CA PRO A 485 -17.07 14.77 -39.93
C PRO A 485 -17.93 14.38 -38.73
N MET A 486 -17.98 15.25 -37.71
CA MET A 486 -18.74 15.01 -36.47
C MET A 486 -19.97 15.91 -36.33
N GLY A 487 -20.14 16.87 -37.23
CA GLY A 487 -21.27 17.79 -37.29
C GLY A 487 -21.10 18.75 -38.46
N ASN A 488 -21.86 19.84 -38.48
CA ASN A 488 -21.74 20.85 -39.54
C ASN A 488 -20.40 21.59 -39.48
N ASP A 489 -19.93 21.88 -38.26
CA ASP A 489 -18.79 22.78 -38.00
C ASP A 489 -17.65 22.11 -37.22
N THR A 490 -17.73 20.80 -36.97
CA THR A 490 -16.73 20.03 -36.21
C THR A 490 -16.30 18.75 -36.90
N GLU A 491 -15.04 18.38 -36.69
CA GLU A 491 -14.42 17.15 -37.19
C GLU A 491 -13.62 16.46 -36.07
N LEU A 492 -13.43 15.15 -36.22
CA LEU A 492 -12.52 14.36 -35.41
C LEU A 492 -11.29 14.04 -36.25
N ASN A 493 -10.12 14.46 -35.76
CA ASN A 493 -8.85 14.22 -36.40
C ASN A 493 -8.14 13.08 -35.68
N VAL A 494 -7.90 12.00 -36.41
CA VAL A 494 -7.23 10.79 -35.90
C VAL A 494 -5.88 10.65 -36.56
N TYR A 495 -4.83 10.59 -35.77
CA TYR A 495 -3.44 10.50 -36.23
C TYR A 495 -2.61 9.78 -35.17
N CYS A 496 -1.38 9.39 -35.49
CA CYS A 496 -0.50 8.75 -34.52
C CYS A 496 0.92 9.27 -34.65
N ASN A 497 1.67 9.29 -33.56
CA ASN A 497 3.07 9.70 -33.52
C ASN A 497 3.81 8.83 -32.49
N GLU A 498 5.14 8.92 -32.47
CA GLU A 498 5.91 8.51 -31.29
C GLU A 498 5.56 9.41 -30.09
N PRO A 499 5.41 8.87 -28.86
CA PRO A 499 5.19 9.68 -27.67
C PRO A 499 6.34 10.66 -27.43
N ASP A 500 6.00 11.92 -27.16
CA ASP A 500 6.98 12.92 -26.70
C ASP A 500 7.43 12.66 -25.24
N GLU A 501 8.30 13.52 -24.70
CA GLU A 501 8.85 13.36 -23.34
C GLU A 501 7.78 13.40 -22.23
N GLU A 502 6.71 14.21 -22.37
CA GLU A 502 5.59 14.21 -21.42
C GLU A 502 4.77 12.92 -21.59
N GLU A 503 4.54 12.52 -22.83
CA GLU A 503 3.72 11.34 -23.15
C GLU A 503 4.36 10.04 -22.69
N LYS A 504 5.70 9.95 -22.70
CA LYS A 504 6.44 8.80 -22.15
C LYS A 504 6.19 8.56 -20.66
N GLU A 505 5.73 9.56 -19.91
CA GLU A 505 5.37 9.36 -18.50
C GLU A 505 4.11 8.50 -18.29
N TYR A 506 3.27 8.37 -19.32
CA TYR A 506 1.99 7.66 -19.23
C TYR A 506 1.73 6.67 -20.36
N CYS A 507 2.36 6.83 -21.52
CA CYS A 507 2.31 5.91 -22.64
C CYS A 507 3.60 5.08 -22.66
N ARG A 508 3.48 3.80 -22.34
CA ARG A 508 4.61 2.84 -22.38
C ARG A 508 4.86 2.23 -23.77
N PHE A 509 4.03 2.58 -24.75
CA PHE A 509 4.07 2.02 -26.09
C PHE A 509 4.88 2.93 -27.01
N GLN A 510 5.42 2.38 -28.10
CA GLN A 510 6.21 3.14 -29.07
C GLN A 510 5.38 4.11 -29.89
N ILE A 511 4.07 3.87 -29.99
CA ILE A 511 3.14 4.70 -30.75
C ILE A 511 1.96 5.09 -29.87
N ILE A 512 1.53 6.34 -30.01
CA ILE A 512 0.30 6.86 -29.42
C ILE A 512 -0.65 7.29 -30.54
N VAL A 513 -1.85 6.69 -30.57
CA VAL A 513 -2.95 7.16 -31.42
C VAL A 513 -3.67 8.28 -30.70
N LYS A 514 -3.92 9.37 -31.41
CA LYS A 514 -4.52 10.61 -30.92
C LYS A 514 -5.79 10.88 -31.70
N MET A 515 -6.86 11.18 -30.98
CA MET A 515 -8.19 11.49 -31.50
C MET A 515 -8.58 12.86 -30.94
N LYS A 516 -8.55 13.90 -31.77
CA LYS A 516 -8.81 15.28 -31.35
C LYS A 516 -10.06 15.83 -32.00
N TRP A 517 -10.95 16.35 -31.16
CA TRP A 517 -12.14 17.08 -31.61
C TRP A 517 -11.75 18.48 -32.04
N GLN A 518 -11.99 18.85 -33.29
CA GLN A 518 -11.54 20.09 -33.89
C GLN A 518 -12.67 20.83 -34.60
N GLN A 519 -12.42 22.13 -34.87
CA GLN A 519 -13.25 22.87 -35.82
C GLN A 519 -13.03 22.31 -37.22
N ARG A 520 -14.10 22.29 -38.03
CA ARG A 520 -14.03 21.80 -39.41
C ARG A 520 -12.99 22.56 -40.23
N GLY A 521 -12.19 21.83 -41.00
CA GLY A 521 -11.10 22.39 -41.81
C GLY A 521 -9.80 22.63 -41.05
N TYR A 522 -9.67 22.10 -39.83
CA TYR A 522 -8.41 22.13 -39.10
C TYR A 522 -7.35 21.27 -39.79
N ALA A 523 -7.74 20.07 -40.22
CA ALA A 523 -6.90 19.22 -41.07
C ALA A 523 -7.22 19.45 -42.55
N ARG A 524 -6.19 19.35 -43.40
CA ARG A 524 -6.34 19.49 -44.85
C ARG A 524 -6.59 18.12 -45.46
N ALA A 525 -7.71 17.91 -46.12
CA ALA A 525 -7.96 16.69 -46.86
C ALA A 525 -6.98 16.56 -48.05
N ILE A 526 -6.45 15.35 -48.25
CA ILE A 526 -5.70 14.97 -49.46
C ILE A 526 -6.74 14.38 -50.43
N GLU A 527 -6.72 14.84 -51.67
CA GLU A 527 -7.61 14.35 -52.74
C GLU A 527 -7.14 13.02 -53.33
#